data_AF-A0A2V7IDP0-F1
#
_entry.id   AF-A0A2V7IDP0-F1
#
_cell.length_a   1.000
_cell.length_b   1.000
_cell.length_c   1.000
_cell.angle_alpha   90.00
_cell.angle_beta   90.00
_cell.angle_gamma   90.00
#
_symmetry.space_group_name_H-M   'P 1'
#
loop_
_entity.id
_entity.type
_entity.pdbx_description
1 polymer ?
#
loop_
_entity_poly.entity_id
_entity_poly.type
_entity_poly.pdbx_seq_one_letter_code
_entity_poly.pdbx_strand_id
1 'polypeptide(L)'
;MKRVYKDAPGVDAFSLVAKIKAPVLGLYGEADTGIPAADVKQFEIELKKTNPDVEFVLYSGAPHAFFSDDRPQVYKKEAAEDGWKRCVAFFTKHLKA
;
A
#
# COMPACT_ATOMS: atom_id res chain seq x y z
N MET A 1 0.12 7.83 5.81
CA MET A 1 1.11 8.14 4.75
C MET A 1 2.08 9.27 5.13
N LYS A 2 1.65 10.22 5.96
CA LYS A 2 2.43 11.41 6.36
C LYS A 2 3.15 11.20 7.70
N ARG A 3 3.87 10.08 7.84
CA ARG A 3 4.58 9.77 9.10
C ARG A 3 5.80 10.68 9.22
N VAL A 4 6.03 11.21 10.43
CA VAL A 4 7.21 12.02 10.74
C VAL A 4 8.28 11.13 11.36
N TYR A 5 9.49 11.21 10.82
CA TYR A 5 10.69 10.52 11.32
C TYR A 5 11.61 11.53 12.01
N LYS A 6 12.08 11.23 13.23
CA LYS A 6 12.91 12.15 14.03
C LYS A 6 14.32 12.31 13.45
N ASP A 7 14.83 11.22 12.87
CA ASP A 7 16.12 11.07 12.22
C ASP A 7 16.11 11.51 10.74
N ALA A 8 14.93 11.71 10.17
CA ALA A 8 14.75 12.27 8.83
C ALA A 8 13.62 13.31 8.78
N PRO A 9 13.81 14.50 9.38
CA PRO A 9 12.79 15.56 9.43
C PRO A 9 12.34 15.96 8.03
N GLY A 10 11.03 16.05 7.82
CA GLY A 10 10.43 16.45 6.54
C GLY A 10 10.41 15.36 5.46
N VAL A 11 10.95 14.17 5.75
CA VAL A 11 10.84 13.03 4.84
C VAL A 11 9.57 12.24 5.18
N ASP A 12 8.64 12.20 4.24
CA ASP A 12 7.49 11.30 4.25
C ASP A 12 7.28 10.64 2.88
N ALA A 13 6.25 9.80 2.74
CA ALA A 13 5.96 9.14 1.47
C ALA A 13 5.75 10.14 0.31
N PHE A 14 5.01 11.23 0.55
CA PHE A 14 4.70 12.24 -0.45
C PHE A 14 5.95 12.99 -0.93
N SER A 15 6.87 13.32 -0.02
CA SER A 15 8.14 13.98 -0.34
C SER A 15 9.05 13.16 -1.27
N LEU A 16 8.84 11.84 -1.34
CA LEU A 16 9.66 10.92 -2.11
C LEU A 16 9.03 10.49 -3.44
N VAL A 17 7.79 10.91 -3.74
CA VAL A 17 7.05 10.51 -4.96
C VAL A 17 7.92 10.60 -6.22
N ALA A 18 8.57 11.74 -6.45
CA ALA A 18 9.37 11.96 -7.66
C ALA A 18 10.56 11.00 -7.80
N LYS A 19 11.02 10.39 -6.70
CA LYS A 19 12.16 9.47 -6.66
C LYS A 19 11.76 8.01 -6.89
N ILE A 20 10.48 7.67 -6.77
CA ILE A 20 9.98 6.29 -6.91
C ILE A 20 9.76 6.00 -8.41
N LYS A 21 10.63 5.17 -8.99
CA LYS A 21 10.59 4.79 -10.42
C LYS A 21 10.23 3.32 -10.66
N ALA A 22 10.30 2.48 -9.62
CA ALA A 22 9.91 1.08 -9.73
C ALA A 22 8.38 0.96 -9.81
N PRO A 23 7.83 -0.08 -10.47
CA PRO A 23 6.43 -0.44 -10.34
C PRO A 23 6.02 -0.57 -8.88
N VAL A 24 4.79 -0.15 -8.53
CA VAL A 24 4.29 -0.19 -7.15
C VAL A 24 2.91 -0.82 -7.09
N LEU A 25 2.79 -1.90 -6.30
CA LEU A 25 1.51 -2.42 -5.82
C LEU A 25 1.32 -2.00 -4.35
N GLY A 26 0.18 -1.39 -4.04
CA GLY A 26 -0.21 -1.02 -2.68
C GLY A 26 -1.47 -1.77 -2.23
N LEU A 27 -1.39 -2.54 -1.15
CA LEU A 27 -2.52 -3.31 -0.61
C LEU A 27 -2.89 -2.75 0.76
N TYR A 28 -4.00 -2.00 0.84
CA TYR A 28 -4.38 -1.23 2.02
C TYR A 28 -5.73 -1.70 2.59
N GLY A 29 -5.88 -1.64 3.90
CA GLY A 29 -7.19 -1.81 4.55
C GLY A 29 -7.93 -0.48 4.62
N GLU A 30 -9.19 -0.43 4.21
CA GLU A 30 -10.01 0.80 4.25
C GLU A 30 -10.27 1.28 5.69
N ALA A 31 -10.36 0.35 6.64
CA ALA A 31 -10.60 0.64 8.06
C ALA A 31 -9.31 0.84 8.86
N ASP A 32 -8.16 0.98 8.20
CA ASP A 32 -6.89 1.30 8.86
C ASP A 32 -6.88 2.77 9.32
N THR A 33 -7.01 2.97 10.64
CA THR A 33 -6.99 4.31 11.24
C THR A 33 -5.59 4.93 11.30
N GLY A 34 -4.54 4.12 11.18
CA GLY A 34 -3.15 4.58 11.10
C GLY A 34 -2.74 5.04 9.69
N ILE A 35 -3.46 4.58 8.66
CA ILE A 35 -3.24 4.96 7.27
C ILE A 35 -4.60 5.30 6.62
N PRO A 36 -5.12 6.54 6.81
CA PRO A 36 -6.43 6.91 6.31
C PRO A 36 -6.58 6.68 4.80
N ALA A 37 -7.74 6.14 4.37
CA ALA A 37 -8.02 5.86 2.96
C ALA A 37 -7.87 7.10 2.04
N ALA A 38 -8.18 8.29 2.55
CA ALA A 38 -8.00 9.55 1.82
C ALA A 38 -6.51 9.83 1.51
N ASP A 39 -5.62 9.58 2.46
CA ASP A 39 -4.17 9.71 2.28
C ASP A 39 -3.66 8.69 1.25
N VAL A 40 -4.17 7.45 1.27
CA VAL A 40 -3.81 6.40 0.30
C VAL A 40 -4.19 6.83 -1.12
N LYS A 41 -5.45 7.28 -1.31
CA LYS A 41 -5.94 7.75 -2.62
C LYS A 41 -5.17 8.96 -3.12
N GLN A 42 -4.88 9.92 -2.24
CA GLN A 42 -4.08 11.09 -2.60
C GLN A 42 -2.67 10.68 -3.01
N PHE A 43 -2.04 9.75 -2.27
CA PHE A 43 -0.71 9.28 -2.59
C PHE A 43 -0.66 8.54 -3.93
N GLU A 44 -1.66 7.70 -4.24
CA GLU A 44 -1.76 7.02 -5.53
C GLU A 44 -1.83 8.03 -6.69
N ILE A 45 -2.66 9.08 -6.55
CA ILE A 45 -2.80 10.14 -7.55
C ILE A 45 -1.46 10.84 -7.79
N GLU A 46 -0.76 11.24 -6.73
CA GLU A 46 0.54 11.91 -6.85
C GLU A 46 1.59 10.99 -7.47
N LEU A 47 1.64 9.73 -7.05
CA LEU A 47 2.60 8.75 -7.56
C LEU A 47 2.40 8.49 -9.05
N LYS A 48 1.13 8.33 -9.48
CA LYS A 48 0.76 8.12 -10.89
C LYS A 48 1.17 9.25 -11.82
N LYS A 49 1.31 10.48 -11.34
CA LYS A 49 1.81 11.61 -12.17
C LYS A 49 3.23 11.40 -12.68
N THR A 50 4.05 10.64 -11.94
CA THR A 50 5.48 10.46 -12.25
C THR A 50 5.88 8.99 -12.48
N ASN A 51 4.95 8.06 -12.26
CA ASN A 51 5.14 6.63 -12.40
C ASN A 51 3.83 5.96 -12.88
N PRO A 52 3.74 5.55 -14.15
CA PRO A 52 2.51 4.95 -14.68
C PRO A 52 2.22 3.53 -14.15
N ASP A 53 3.22 2.83 -13.58
CA ASP A 53 3.11 1.44 -13.12
C ASP A 53 2.71 1.34 -11.64
N VAL A 54 1.65 2.07 -11.25
CA VAL A 54 1.15 2.10 -9.87
C VAL A 54 -0.27 1.54 -9.81
N GLU A 55 -0.49 0.57 -8.92
CA GLU A 55 -1.81 -0.01 -8.64
C GLU A 55 -2.04 -0.07 -7.13
N PHE A 56 -3.03 0.64 -6.61
CA PHE A 56 -3.44 0.51 -5.21
C PHE A 56 -4.82 -0.14 -5.09
N VAL A 57 -4.95 -1.01 -4.09
CA VAL A 57 -6.20 -1.70 -3.73
C VAL A 57 -6.54 -1.34 -2.29
N LEU A 58 -7.78 -0.91 -2.06
CA LEU A 58 -8.34 -0.71 -0.72
C LEU A 58 -9.37 -1.81 -0.43
N TYR A 59 -9.09 -2.63 0.57
CA TYR A 59 -9.98 -3.68 1.03
C TYR A 59 -11.00 -3.13 2.01
N SER A 60 -12.28 -3.17 1.63
CA SER A 60 -13.35 -2.59 2.44
C SER A 60 -13.48 -3.29 3.79
N GLY A 61 -13.61 -2.51 4.87
CA GLY A 61 -13.72 -3.00 6.25
C GLY A 61 -12.46 -3.69 6.81
N ALA A 62 -11.39 -3.83 6.03
CA ALA A 62 -10.15 -4.42 6.50
C ALA A 62 -9.35 -3.43 7.35
N PRO A 63 -8.93 -3.80 8.57
CA PRO A 63 -8.14 -2.93 9.43
C PRO A 63 -6.64 -2.99 9.09
N HIS A 64 -5.83 -2.28 9.87
CA HIS A 64 -4.39 -2.50 9.89
C HIS A 64 -4.05 -3.97 10.13
N ALA A 65 -3.01 -4.47 9.46
CA ALA A 65 -2.55 -5.86 9.57
C ALA A 65 -3.60 -6.93 9.22
N PHE A 66 -4.53 -6.64 8.30
CA PHE A 66 -5.56 -7.60 7.87
C PHE A 66 -4.99 -8.91 7.28
N PHE A 67 -3.73 -8.91 6.85
CA PHE A 67 -3.04 -10.08 6.30
C PHE A 67 -2.45 -11.01 7.39
N SER A 68 -2.34 -10.56 8.63
CA SER A 68 -1.72 -11.30 9.74
C SER A 68 -2.64 -12.41 10.26
N ASP A 69 -2.46 -13.64 9.77
CA ASP A 69 -3.22 -14.84 10.14
C ASP A 69 -2.95 -15.31 11.58
N ASP A 70 -1.82 -14.91 12.16
CA ASP A 70 -1.47 -15.07 13.58
C ASP A 70 -2.27 -14.15 14.52
N ARG A 71 -3.05 -13.21 13.98
CA ARG A 71 -3.85 -12.21 14.73
C ARG A 71 -5.33 -12.30 14.36
N PRO A 72 -6.09 -13.28 14.88
CA PRO A 72 -7.48 -13.52 14.51
C PRO A 72 -8.42 -12.31 14.62
N GLN A 73 -8.11 -11.37 15.54
CA GLN A 73 -8.90 -10.16 15.77
C GLN A 73 -8.84 -9.12 14.64
N VAL A 74 -7.77 -9.13 13.84
CA VAL A 74 -7.59 -8.20 12.70
C VAL A 74 -7.57 -8.92 11.35
N TYR A 75 -7.26 -10.21 11.33
CA TYR A 75 -7.20 -11.01 10.11
C TYR A 75 -8.52 -10.94 9.31
N LYS A 76 -8.39 -10.72 8.00
CA LYS A 76 -9.51 -10.76 7.04
C LYS A 76 -9.13 -11.70 5.91
N LYS A 77 -9.62 -12.93 5.98
CA LYS A 77 -9.24 -14.03 5.10
C LYS A 77 -9.39 -13.66 3.62
N GLU A 78 -10.54 -13.13 3.22
CA GLU A 78 -10.85 -12.81 1.82
C GLU A 78 -9.90 -11.73 1.28
N ALA A 79 -9.65 -10.69 2.08
CA ALA A 79 -8.72 -9.62 1.73
C ALA A 79 -7.27 -10.12 1.68
N ALA A 80 -6.87 -10.98 2.61
CA ALA A 80 -5.53 -11.57 2.65
C ALA A 80 -5.28 -12.48 1.44
N GLU A 81 -6.23 -13.37 1.12
CA GLU A 81 -6.11 -14.27 -0.04
C GLU A 81 -6.06 -13.50 -1.37
N ASP A 82 -6.91 -12.48 -1.55
CA ASP A 82 -6.86 -11.62 -2.74
C ASP A 82 -5.57 -10.81 -2.81
N GLY A 83 -5.14 -10.23 -1.69
CA GLY A 83 -3.89 -9.48 -1.60
C GLY A 83 -2.68 -10.34 -1.97
N TRP A 84 -2.65 -11.60 -1.52
CA TRP A 84 -1.58 -12.53 -1.88
C TRP A 84 -1.57 -12.85 -3.38
N LYS A 85 -2.75 -13.14 -3.96
CA LYS A 85 -2.87 -13.40 -5.39
C LYS A 85 -2.36 -12.22 -6.22
N ARG A 86 -2.72 -10.99 -5.86
CA ARG A 86 -2.24 -9.77 -6.52
C ARG A 86 -0.75 -9.57 -6.36
N CYS A 87 -0.21 -9.82 -5.16
CA CYS A 87 1.23 -9.71 -4.90
C CYS A 87 2.04 -10.67 -5.80
N VAL A 88 1.64 -11.94 -5.85
CA VAL A 88 2.31 -12.94 -6.70
C VAL A 88 2.16 -12.60 -8.19
N ALA A 89 0.97 -12.19 -8.63
CA ALA A 89 0.74 -11.77 -10.01
C ALA A 89 1.60 -10.54 -10.38
N PHE A 90 1.72 -9.57 -9.47
CA PHE A 90 2.53 -8.38 -9.65
C PHE A 90 4.02 -8.74 -9.80
N PHE A 91 4.56 -9.59 -8.92
CA PHE A 91 5.93 -10.05 -9.07
C PHE A 91 6.13 -10.88 -10.34
N THR A 92 5.18 -11.76 -10.68
CA THR A 92 5.25 -12.55 -11.94
C THR A 92 5.32 -11.63 -13.17
N LYS A 93 4.60 -10.50 -13.14
CA LYS A 93 4.61 -9.51 -14.23
C LYS A 93 5.93 -8.73 -14.32
N HIS A 94 6.54 -8.39 -13.18
CA HIS A 94 7.63 -7.41 -13.12
C HIS A 94 9.02 -8.00 -12.84
N LEU A 95 9.11 -9.20 -12.27
CA LEU A 95 10.35 -9.92 -12.06
C LEU A 95 10.45 -11.02 -13.11
N LYS A 96 11.33 -10.83 -14.09
CA LYS A 96 11.76 -11.92 -14.97
C LYS A 96 12.76 -12.79 -14.21
N ALA A 97 12.73 -14.10 -14.47
CA ALA A 97 13.83 -15.00 -14.15
C ALA A 97 15.07 -14.65 -14.99
#